data_AF-A0A8X7QKB5-F1
#
_entry.id   AF-A0A8X7QKB5-F1
#
_cell.length_a   1.000
_cell.length_b   1.000
_cell.length_c   1.000
_cell.angle_alpha   90.00
_cell.angle_beta   90.00
_cell.angle_gamma   90.00
#
_symmetry.space_group_name_H-M   'P 1'
#
loop_
_entity.id
_entity.type
_entity.pdbx_description
1 polymer ?
#
loop_
_entity_poly.entity_id
_entity_poly.type
_entity_poly.pdbx_seq_one_letter_code
_entity_poly.pdbx_strand_id
1 'polypeptide(L)'
;MEEVRLLRFWEARNLRKGGELMSVDMLFVDENLRFRERLSEGSLYTLTGFDVVRSNTNFRLSDASFSIRFNEGTSLEKVTTSARLIPMELFRLMAYSQILEFANTGK
;
A
#
# COMPACT_ATOMS: atom_id res chain seq x y z
N MET A 1 -7.64 -10.67 -12.64
CA MET A 1 -8.44 -10.54 -11.40
C MET A 1 -7.60 -11.12 -10.30
N GLU A 2 -7.30 -10.35 -9.26
CA GLU A 2 -6.51 -10.83 -8.12
C GLU A 2 -7.22 -10.60 -6.80
N GLU A 3 -7.11 -11.57 -5.90
CA GLU A 3 -7.61 -11.49 -4.54
C GLU A 3 -6.51 -11.01 -3.61
N VAL A 4 -6.81 -9.97 -2.85
CA VAL A 4 -5.85 -9.26 -2.01
C VAL A 4 -6.47 -8.96 -0.65
N ARG A 5 -5.65 -8.93 0.40
CA ARG A 5 -6.08 -8.46 1.73
C ARG A 5 -5.46 -7.10 1.99
N LEU A 6 -6.29 -6.14 2.40
CA LEU A 6 -5.79 -4.84 2.82
C LEU A 6 -5.19 -4.98 4.22
N LEU A 7 -3.87 -4.99 4.33
CA LEU A 7 -3.20 -5.10 5.64
C LEU A 7 -3.26 -3.80 6.43
N ARG A 8 -2.90 -2.67 5.80
CA ARG A 8 -2.86 -1.37 6.46
C ARG A 8 -2.94 -0.25 5.45
N PHE A 9 -3.44 0.90 5.91
CA PHE A 9 -3.67 2.06 5.05
C PHE A 9 -3.35 3.38 5.84
N TRP A 10 -2.39 4.22 5.39
CA TRP A 10 -2.05 5.54 5.95
C TRP A 10 -2.16 6.72 4.96
N GLU A 11 -2.86 7.81 5.33
CA GLU A 11 -2.99 8.99 4.45
C GLU A 11 -1.65 9.75 4.36
N ALA A 12 -1.17 10.07 3.15
CA ALA A 12 0.02 10.90 2.96
C ALA A 12 -0.31 12.14 2.11
N ARG A 13 -0.07 13.32 2.70
CA ARG A 13 -0.46 14.64 2.17
C ARG A 13 0.75 15.44 1.72
N ASN A 14 0.65 16.16 0.60
CA ASN A 14 1.68 17.10 0.13
C ASN A 14 1.71 18.35 1.00
N LEU A 15 2.71 18.45 1.86
CA LEU A 15 2.90 19.66 2.66
C LEU A 15 3.42 20.86 1.83
N ARG A 16 3.97 20.63 0.63
CA ARG A 16 4.55 21.68 -0.24
C ARG A 16 3.57 22.29 -1.25
N LYS A 17 2.42 21.66 -1.48
CA LYS A 17 1.34 22.15 -2.37
C LYS A 17 0.03 22.38 -1.61
N GLY A 18 0.06 23.11 -0.50
CA GLY A 18 -1.17 23.51 0.20
C GLY A 18 -2.02 22.35 0.75
N GLY A 19 -1.43 21.17 0.99
CA GLY A 19 -2.14 20.01 1.52
C GLY A 19 -2.77 19.09 0.47
N GLU A 20 -2.55 19.34 -0.83
CA GLU A 20 -2.95 18.43 -1.92
C GLU A 20 -2.35 17.03 -1.69
N LEU A 21 -3.05 15.92 -1.98
CA LEU A 21 -2.52 14.58 -1.72
C LEU A 21 -1.43 14.23 -2.75
N MET A 22 -0.16 13.98 -2.34
CA MET A 22 0.90 13.60 -3.33
C MET A 22 0.83 12.14 -3.75
N SER A 23 0.62 11.30 -2.74
CA SER A 23 0.73 9.86 -2.80
C SER A 23 0.30 9.41 -1.43
N VAL A 24 -0.68 8.52 -1.40
CA VAL A 24 -0.96 7.71 -0.23
C VAL A 24 -0.16 6.45 -0.45
N ASP A 25 1.01 6.33 0.16
CA ASP A 25 1.62 5.02 0.17
C ASP A 25 0.72 4.14 1.04
N MET A 26 0.16 3.09 0.50
CA MET A 26 -0.54 2.04 1.22
C MET A 26 -0.33 0.81 0.35
N LEU A 27 -0.65 -0.37 0.85
CA LEU A 27 -0.60 -1.57 0.02
C LEU A 27 -1.48 -1.46 -1.26
N PHE A 28 -2.29 -0.40 -1.42
CA PHE A 28 -2.86 0.07 -2.70
C PHE A 28 -2.97 1.62 -2.73
N VAL A 29 -2.59 2.28 -3.83
CA VAL A 29 -2.66 3.76 -4.03
C VAL A 29 -3.82 4.13 -4.96
N ASP A 30 -4.70 5.05 -4.52
CA ASP A 30 -5.76 5.70 -5.33
C ASP A 30 -5.51 7.21 -5.38
N GLU A 31 -5.32 7.78 -6.58
CA GLU A 31 -5.15 9.23 -6.77
C GLU A 31 -6.45 10.01 -6.51
N ASN A 32 -7.62 9.37 -6.61
CA ASN A 32 -8.92 10.04 -6.62
C ASN A 32 -9.80 9.83 -5.38
N LEU A 33 -9.27 9.22 -4.30
CA LEU A 33 -10.00 8.88 -3.07
C LEU A 33 -11.31 8.07 -3.29
N ARG A 34 -11.57 7.61 -4.51
CA ARG A 34 -12.80 6.95 -4.96
C ARG A 34 -13.07 5.68 -4.17
N PHE A 35 -12.02 4.99 -3.75
CA PHE A 35 -12.16 3.74 -3.00
C PHE A 35 -12.10 3.94 -1.48
N ARG A 36 -11.80 5.14 -0.98
CA ARG A 36 -11.54 5.41 0.44
C ARG A 36 -12.64 4.88 1.36
N GLU A 37 -13.90 5.21 1.07
CA GLU A 37 -15.04 4.81 1.90
C GLU A 37 -15.34 3.30 1.83
N ARG A 38 -14.75 2.59 0.86
CA ARG A 38 -14.93 1.15 0.63
C ARG A 38 -13.81 0.32 1.25
N LEU A 39 -12.72 0.95 1.70
CA LEU A 39 -11.56 0.28 2.29
C LEU A 39 -11.73 0.04 3.79
N SER A 40 -11.31 -1.14 4.23
CA SER A 40 -11.34 -1.57 5.63
C SER A 40 -10.16 -2.50 5.87
N GLU A 41 -9.31 -2.17 6.84
CA GLU A 41 -8.15 -2.99 7.20
C GLU A 41 -8.60 -4.42 7.57
N GLY A 42 -7.76 -5.39 7.20
CA GLY A 42 -8.04 -6.81 7.34
C GLY A 42 -9.05 -7.38 6.34
N SER A 43 -9.76 -6.55 5.57
CA SER A 43 -10.77 -7.04 4.60
C SER A 43 -10.15 -7.59 3.31
N LEU A 44 -10.83 -8.56 2.69
CA LEU A 44 -10.49 -9.12 1.40
C LEU A 44 -11.16 -8.33 0.27
N TYR A 45 -10.43 -8.21 -0.83
CA TYR A 45 -10.89 -7.52 -2.03
C TYR A 45 -10.49 -8.29 -3.27
N THR A 46 -11.34 -8.20 -4.29
CA THR A 46 -10.99 -8.48 -5.67
C THR A 46 -10.53 -7.18 -6.32
N LEU A 47 -9.37 -7.20 -6.96
CA LEU A 47 -8.83 -6.10 -7.73
C LEU A 47 -8.68 -6.47 -9.21
N THR A 48 -9.12 -5.56 -10.10
CA THR A 48 -8.97 -5.65 -11.56
C THR A 48 -8.67 -4.28 -12.16
N GLY A 49 -8.11 -4.25 -13.38
CA GLY A 49 -7.93 -3.01 -14.14
C GLY A 49 -6.92 -2.03 -13.53
N PHE A 50 -5.89 -2.52 -12.84
CA PHE A 50 -4.82 -1.71 -12.26
C PHE A 50 -3.56 -1.77 -13.12
N ASP A 51 -2.71 -0.76 -12.99
CA ASP A 51 -1.39 -0.74 -13.62
C ASP A 51 -0.32 -1.28 -12.68
N VAL A 52 0.71 -1.90 -13.24
CA VAL A 52 1.91 -2.30 -12.51
C VAL A 52 3.02 -1.31 -12.83
N VAL A 53 3.59 -0.70 -11.79
CA VAL A 53 4.60 0.36 -11.90
C VAL A 53 5.82 0.03 -11.06
N ARG A 54 6.98 0.61 -11.38
CA ARG A 54 8.16 0.45 -10.53
C ARG A 54 7.95 1.13 -9.18
N SER A 55 8.33 0.45 -8.11
CA SER A 55 8.24 0.99 -6.75
C SER A 55 9.12 2.24 -6.61
N ASN A 56 8.61 3.25 -5.92
CA ASN A 56 9.39 4.44 -5.58
C ASN A 56 10.44 4.05 -4.51
N THR A 57 11.71 4.32 -4.79
CA THR A 57 12.81 4.00 -3.87
C THR A 57 12.92 4.99 -2.71
N ASN A 58 12.32 6.17 -2.83
CA ASN A 58 12.42 7.23 -1.81
C ASN A 58 11.52 6.96 -0.60
N PHE A 59 10.42 6.23 -0.77
CA PHE A 59 9.44 5.93 0.28
C PHE A 59 9.14 4.42 0.30
N ARG A 60 10.14 3.62 0.66
CA ARG A 60 10.05 2.15 0.63
C ARG A 60 9.31 1.60 1.84
N LEU A 61 8.20 0.93 1.58
CA LEU A 61 7.43 0.19 2.59
C LEU A 61 7.48 -1.33 2.39
N SER A 62 7.94 -1.76 1.22
CA SER A 62 8.25 -3.15 0.91
C SER A 62 9.50 -3.22 0.06
N ASP A 63 10.11 -4.41 -0.02
CA ASP A 63 11.24 -4.68 -0.91
C ASP A 63 10.77 -5.07 -2.31
N ALA A 64 9.45 -5.03 -2.57
CA ALA A 64 8.91 -5.35 -3.87
C ALA A 64 9.44 -4.35 -4.91
N SER A 65 9.93 -4.87 -6.02
CA SER A 65 10.42 -4.05 -7.13
C SER A 65 9.31 -3.32 -7.89
N PHE A 66 8.07 -3.80 -7.72
CA PHE A 66 6.88 -3.26 -8.36
C PHE A 66 5.80 -2.96 -7.34
N SER A 67 5.06 -1.90 -7.63
CA SER A 67 3.82 -1.50 -6.97
C SER A 67 2.69 -1.51 -7.99
N ILE A 68 1.48 -1.39 -7.51
CA ILE A 68 0.28 -1.24 -8.32
C ILE A 68 -0.27 0.17 -8.18
N ARG A 69 -0.79 0.70 -9.28
CA ARG A 69 -1.39 2.03 -9.34
C ARG A 69 -2.84 1.90 -9.80
N PHE A 70 -3.75 2.57 -9.11
CA PHE A 70 -5.13 2.65 -9.55
C PHE A 70 -5.29 3.69 -10.64
N ASN A 71 -6.18 3.40 -11.58
CA ASN A 71 -6.55 4.26 -12.69
C ASN A 71 -8.09 4.24 -12.86
N GLU A 72 -8.60 4.94 -13.87
CA GLU A 72 -10.04 5.05 -14.12
C GLU A 72 -10.73 3.69 -14.35
N GLY A 73 -10.00 2.73 -14.94
CA GLY A 73 -10.46 1.36 -15.21
C GLY A 73 -10.32 0.41 -14.03
N THR A 74 -9.74 0.84 -12.90
CA THR A 74 -9.58 -0.01 -11.73
C THR A 74 -10.94 -0.29 -11.09
N SER A 75 -11.21 -1.57 -10.83
CA SER A 75 -12.36 -2.02 -10.04
C SER A 75 -11.88 -2.76 -8.79
N LEU A 76 -12.46 -2.38 -7.66
CA LEU A 76 -12.22 -2.95 -6.34
C LEU A 76 -13.56 -3.41 -5.75
N GLU A 77 -13.67 -4.69 -5.41
CA GLU A 77 -14.88 -5.29 -4.84
C GLU A 77 -14.56 -6.03 -3.55
N LYS A 78 -15.34 -5.81 -2.49
CA LYS A 78 -15.11 -6.45 -1.19
C LYS A 78 -15.60 -7.91 -1.22
N VAL A 79 -14.81 -8.82 -0.67
CA VAL A 79 -15.10 -10.26 -0.66
C VAL A 79 -15.18 -10.75 0.79
N THR A 80 -16.09 -11.70 1.07
CA THR A 80 -16.27 -12.28 2.42
C THR A 80 -15.37 -13.50 2.66
N THR A 81 -15.11 -14.30 1.62
CA THR A 81 -14.32 -15.53 1.70
C THR A 81 -13.45 -15.67 0.47
N SER A 82 -12.18 -16.02 0.66
CA SER A 82 -11.25 -16.39 -0.42
C SER A 82 -11.01 -17.90 -0.37
N ALA A 83 -10.85 -18.53 -1.54
CA ALA A 83 -10.40 -19.92 -1.63
C ALA A 83 -8.90 -20.06 -1.31
N ARG A 84 -8.16 -18.95 -1.32
CA ARG A 84 -6.72 -18.89 -1.03
C ARG A 84 -6.50 -18.51 0.44
N LEU A 85 -5.47 -19.11 1.05
CA LEU A 85 -5.01 -18.71 2.37
C LEU A 85 -4.19 -17.41 2.25
N ILE A 86 -4.86 -16.26 2.28
CA ILE A 86 -4.22 -14.95 2.28
C ILE A 86 -3.99 -14.52 3.75
N PRO A 87 -2.73 -14.38 4.20
CA PRO A 87 -2.40 -14.02 5.58
C PRO A 87 -3.04 -12.70 6.01
N MET A 88 -3.38 -12.60 7.30
CA MET A 88 -3.91 -11.36 7.90
C MET A 88 -2.81 -10.37 8.29
N GLU A 89 -1.56 -10.84 8.38
CA GLU A 89 -0.41 -10.04 8.79
C GLU A 89 0.84 -10.47 8.01
N LEU A 90 1.77 -9.53 7.82
CA LEU A 90 3.07 -9.77 7.21
C LEU A 90 4.12 -9.00 8.00
N PHE A 91 5.07 -9.72 8.59
CA PHE A 91 6.12 -9.13 9.42
C PHE A 91 7.44 -9.10 8.66
N ARG A 92 8.11 -7.95 8.71
CA ARG A 92 9.53 -7.85 8.41
C ARG A 92 10.30 -7.80 9.72
N LEU A 93 11.09 -8.83 9.97
CA LEU A 93 12.01 -8.86 11.12
C LEU A 93 13.35 -8.26 10.67
N MET A 94 13.90 -7.36 11.47
CA MET A 94 15.26 -6.86 11.30
C MET A 94 16.07 -7.16 12.56
N ALA A 95 17.33 -7.54 12.38
CA ALA A 95 18.25 -7.69 13.50
C ALA A 95 18.55 -6.33 14.13
N TYR A 96 18.76 -6.29 15.45
CA TYR A 96 19.05 -5.05 16.16
C TYR A 96 20.25 -4.29 15.59
N SER A 97 21.28 -5.00 15.14
CA SER A 97 22.45 -4.41 14.47
C SER A 97 22.08 -3.64 13.19
N GLN A 98 21.14 -4.14 12.39
CA GLN A 98 20.67 -3.47 11.18
C GLN A 98 19.84 -2.22 11.51
N ILE A 99 19.08 -2.26 12.61
CA ILE A 99 18.31 -1.10 13.09
C ILE A 99 19.24 0.05 13.49
N LEU A 100 20.40 -0.26 14.09
CA LEU A 100 21.42 0.75 14.44
C LEU A 100 21.97 1.49 13.23
N GLU A 101 22.06 0.85 12.05
CA GLU A 101 22.49 1.50 10.81
C GLU A 101 21.49 2.55 10.32
N PHE A 102 20.20 2.40 10.67
CA PHE A 102 19.14 3.36 10.35
C PHE A 102 18.92 4.41 11.44
N ALA A 103 19.50 4.24 12.62
CA ALA A 103 19.45 5.26 13.65
C ALA A 103 20.27 6.46 13.16
N ASN A 104 19.58 7.59 12.92
CA ASN A 104 20.21 8.90 12.64
C ASN A 104 21.05 9.33 13.86
N THR A 105 22.23 8.73 13.99
CA THR A 105 23.27 9.08 14.93
C THR A 105 24.00 10.26 14.33
N GLY A 106 23.41 11.46 14.48
CA GLY A 106 23.87 12.71 13.85
C GLY A 106 25.35 12.99 14.05
N LYS A 107 26.18 12.47 13.14
CA LYS A 107 27.57 12.85 12.92
C LYS A 107 27.63 13.89 11.82
#